data_AF-A0AAE3QNF1-F1
#
_entry.id   AF-A0AAE3QNF1-F1
#
_cell.length_a   1.000
_cell.length_b   1.000
_cell.length_c   1.000
_cell.angle_alpha   90.00
_cell.angle_beta   90.00
_cell.angle_gamma   90.00
#
_symmetry.space_group_name_H-M   'P 1'
#
loop_
_entity.id
_entity.type
_entity.pdbx_description
1 polymer ?
#
loop_
_entity_poly.entity_id
_entity_poly.type
_entity_poly.pdbx_seq_one_letter_code
_entity_poly.pdbx_strand_id
1 'polypeptide(L)' 'MELIAIGEIIRERRKSRKVTQDDLAEIAGISIRTLRDIENGMGNPELETLVKICHALGLEIKVEVIK' A
#
# COMPACT_ATOMS: atom_id res chain seq x y z
N MET A 1 -1.78 -7.27 12.78
CA MET A 1 -1.29 -7.39 11.38
C MET A 1 0.17 -7.02 11.38
N GLU A 2 1.05 -7.93 11.02
CA GLU A 2 2.43 -7.51 10.74
C GLU A 2 2.42 -6.65 9.47
N LEU A 3 3.03 -5.46 9.53
CA LEU A 3 3.07 -4.50 8.41
C LEU A 3 3.64 -5.14 7.13
N ILE A 4 4.48 -6.16 7.31
CA ILE A 4 5.07 -7.00 6.27
C ILE A 4 3.98 -7.54 5.33
N ALA A 5 2.89 -8.09 5.87
CA ALA A 5 1.83 -8.70 5.07
C ALA A 5 1.10 -7.67 4.17
N ILE A 6 0.87 -6.46 4.66
CA ILE A 6 0.21 -5.41 3.87
C ILE A 6 1.14 -4.88 2.78
N GLY A 7 2.41 -4.63 3.12
CA GLY A 7 3.42 -4.17 2.16
C GLY A 7 3.60 -5.13 0.99
N GLU A 8 3.60 -6.43 1.27
CA GLU A 8 3.67 -7.48 0.25
C GLU A 8 2.44 -7.47 -0.68
N ILE A 9 1.22 -7.42 -0.12
CA ILE A 9 -0.02 -7.34 -0.92
C ILE A 9 -0.01 -6.14 -1.86
N ILE A 10 0.40 -4.96 -1.36
CA ILE A 10 0.53 -3.73 -2.16
C ILE A 10 1.52 -3.94 -3.30
N ARG A 11 2.71 -4.47 -2.99
CA ARG A 11 3.77 -4.71 -3.97
C ARG A 11 3.34 -5.69 -5.05
N GLU A 12 2.74 -6.81 -4.68
CA GLU A 12 2.25 -7.82 -5.61
C GLU A 12 1.16 -7.26 -6.51
N ARG A 13 0.20 -6.54 -5.92
CA ARG A 13 -0.89 -5.92 -6.69
C ARG A 13 -0.34 -4.89 -7.67
N ARG A 14 0.59 -4.04 -7.26
CA ARG A 14 1.25 -3.07 -8.15
C ARG A 14 1.94 -3.76 -9.32
N LYS A 15 2.72 -4.81 -9.05
CA LYS A 15 3.39 -5.61 -10.10
C LYS A 15 2.38 -6.26 -11.05
N SER A 16 1.26 -6.78 -10.56
CA SER A 16 0.19 -7.36 -11.40
C SER A 16 -0.43 -6.34 -12.35
N ARG A 17 -0.46 -5.06 -11.96
CA ARG A 17 -0.93 -3.94 -12.77
C ARG A 17 0.15 -3.35 -13.69
N LYS A 18 1.39 -3.83 -13.60
CA LYS A 18 2.55 -3.31 -14.35
C LYS A 18 2.82 -1.81 -14.12
N VAL A 19 2.61 -1.35 -12.89
CA VAL A 19 2.82 0.04 -12.47
C VAL A 19 4.14 0.16 -11.71
N THR A 20 4.92 1.21 -11.94
CA THR A 20 6.18 1.44 -11.19
C THR A 20 5.89 2.00 -9.79
N GLN A 21 6.91 2.07 -8.92
CA GLN A 21 6.73 2.71 -7.62
C GLN A 21 6.52 4.23 -7.76
N ASP A 22 7.18 4.87 -8.72
CA ASP A 22 6.98 6.29 -9.02
C ASP A 22 5.53 6.55 -9.46
N ASP A 23 5.04 5.79 -10.44
CA ASP A 23 3.66 5.93 -10.94
C ASP A 23 2.63 5.74 -9.82
N LEU A 24 2.79 4.71 -8.97
CA LEU A 24 1.85 4.45 -7.88
C LEU A 24 1.90 5.57 -6.83
N ALA A 25 3.10 6.06 -6.50
CA ALA A 25 3.26 7.15 -5.55
C ALA A 25 2.58 8.43 -6.07
N GLU A 26 2.72 8.73 -7.36
CA GLU A 26 2.06 9.85 -8.02
C GLU A 26 0.52 9.69 -8.00
N ILE A 27 0.01 8.53 -8.43
CA ILE A 27 -1.44 8.26 -8.46
C ILE A 27 -2.05 8.31 -7.06
N ALA A 28 -1.35 7.79 -6.05
CA ALA A 28 -1.81 7.80 -4.66
C ALA A 28 -1.57 9.15 -3.95
N GLY A 29 -0.85 10.08 -4.56
CA GLY A 29 -0.53 11.39 -3.97
C GLY A 29 0.35 11.27 -2.72
N ILE A 30 1.34 10.39 -2.74
CA ILE A 30 2.27 10.15 -1.63
C ILE A 30 3.72 10.21 -2.10
N SER A 31 4.68 10.30 -1.18
CA SER A 31 6.09 10.23 -1.55
C SER A 31 6.49 8.81 -1.97
N ILE A 32 7.36 8.67 -2.98
CA ILE A 32 7.93 7.38 -3.35
C ILE A 32 8.68 6.73 -2.18
N ARG A 33 9.32 7.53 -1.32
CA ARG A 33 9.98 7.03 -0.11
C ARG A 33 8.98 6.34 0.82
N THR A 34 7.83 6.96 1.06
CA THR A 34 6.75 6.40 1.86
C THR A 34 6.27 5.08 1.27
N LEU A 35 6.02 5.03 -0.05
CA LEU A 35 5.60 3.80 -0.72
C LEU A 35 6.66 2.69 -0.58
N ARG A 36 7.94 3.02 -0.78
CA ARG A 36 9.04 2.07 -0.67
C ARG A 36 9.18 1.50 0.73
N ASP A 37 9.06 2.34 1.76
CA ASP A 37 9.15 1.91 3.15
C ASP A 37 7.97 0.96 3.47
N ILE A 38 6.75 1.32 3.05
CA ILE A 38 5.55 0.47 3.19
C ILE A 38 5.73 -0.89 2.49
N GLU A 39 6.14 -0.92 1.21
CA GLU A 39 6.33 -2.18 0.47
C GLU A 39 7.45 -3.07 1.04
N ASN A 40 8.35 -2.51 1.85
CA ASN A 40 9.39 -3.24 2.56
C ASN A 40 8.99 -3.63 4.00
N GLY A 41 7.74 -3.37 4.41
CA GLY A 41 7.29 -3.61 5.77
C GLY A 41 7.95 -2.70 6.81
N MET A 42 8.49 -1.56 6.38
CA MET A 42 9.16 -0.58 7.23
C MET A 42 8.25 0.62 7.54
N GLY A 43 8.49 1.24 8.68
CA GLY A 43 7.81 2.46 9.11
C GLY A 43 6.47 2.21 9.80
N ASN A 44 5.71 3.29 10.00
CA ASN A 44 4.39 3.28 10.60
C ASN A 44 3.48 4.21 9.78
N PRO A 45 2.92 3.75 8.65
CA PRO A 45 2.09 4.60 7.79
C PRO A 45 0.77 4.92 8.49
N GLU A 46 0.28 6.14 8.28
CA GLU A 46 -1.07 6.51 8.66
C GLU A 46 -2.09 5.69 7.86
N LEU A 47 -3.24 5.40 8.46
CA LEU A 47 -4.33 4.69 7.77
C LEU A 47 -4.74 5.39 6.47
N GLU A 48 -4.76 6.72 6.45
CA GLU A 48 -5.05 7.51 5.25
C GLU A 48 -4.08 7.19 4.10
N THR A 49 -2.79 7.03 4.40
CA THR A 49 -1.77 6.67 3.41
C THR A 49 -2.04 5.28 2.83
N LEU A 50 -2.39 4.31 3.69
CA LEU A 50 -2.75 2.96 3.24
C LEU A 50 -4.01 2.97 2.36
N VAL A 51 -5.03 3.72 2.76
CA VAL A 51 -6.28 3.87 1.99
C VAL A 51 -6.01 4.47 0.61
N LYS A 52 -5.18 5.52 0.51
CA LYS A 52 -4.79 6.14 -0.77
C LYS A 52 -4.12 5.13 -1.71
N ILE A 53 -3.16 4.36 -1.20
CA ILE A 53 -2.47 3.32 -1.97
C ILE A 53 -3.46 2.22 -2.42
N CYS A 54 -4.31 1.76 -1.50
CA CYS A 54 -5.31 0.75 -1.80
C CYS A 54 -6.26 1.21 -2.91
N HIS A 55 -6.81 2.42 -2.81
CA HIS A 55 -7.69 2.99 -3.83
C HIS A 55 -6.99 3.09 -5.20
N ALA A 56 -5.75 3.57 -5.26
CA ALA A 56 -4.97 3.63 -6.50
C ALA A 56 -4.78 2.24 -7.15
N LEU A 57 -4.71 1.19 -6.34
CA LEU A 57 -4.57 -0.20 -6.78
C LEU A 57 -5.91 -0.94 -6.96
N GLY A 58 -7.05 -0.27 -6.74
CA GLY A 58 -8.37 -0.89 -6.74
C GLY A 58 -8.53 -1.97 -5.67
N LEU A 59 -7.96 -1.72 -4.49
CA LEU A 59 -8.09 -2.52 -3.28
C LEU A 59 -8.95 -1.77 -2.26
N GLU A 60 -9.51 -2.53 -1.32
CA GLU A 60 -10.31 -2.02 -0.20
C GLU A 60 -9.78 -2.62 1.10
N ILE A 61 -9.74 -1.82 2.17
CA ILE A 61 -9.43 -2.29 3.52
C ILE A 61 -10.74 -2.68 4.21
N LYS A 62 -10.84 -3.92 4.68
CA LYS A 62 -12.01 -4.43 5.41
C LYS A 62 -11.65 -4.67 6.87
N VAL A 63 -12.61 -4.41 7.76
CA VAL A 63 -12.51 -4.67 9.18
C VAL A 63 -13.59 -5.68 9.55
N GLU A 64 -13.20 -6.74 10.25
CA GLU A 64 -14.09 -7.83 10.65
C GLU A 64 -14.01 -8.05 12.17
N VAL A 65 -15.14 -8.43 12.77
CA VAL A 65 -15.19 -8.80 14.19
C VAL A 65 -14.61 -10.20 14.36
N ILE A 66 -13.51 -10.30 15.10
CA ILE A 66 -12.92 -11.59 15.48
C ILE A 66 -13.84 -12.24 16.52
N LYS A 67 -14.33 -13.45 16.23
CA LYS A 67 -15.09 -14.28 17.16
C LYS A 67 -14.18 -15.24 17.91
#